data_AF-A0A962CQC2-F1
#
_entry.id   AF-A0A962CQC2-F1
#
_cell.length_a   1.000
_cell.length_b   1.000
_cell.length_c   1.000
_cell.angle_alpha   90.00
_cell.angle_beta   90.00
_cell.angle_gamma   90.00
#
_symmetry.space_group_name_H-M   'P 1'
#
loop_
_entity.id
_entity.type
_entity.pdbx_description
1 polymer ?
#
loop_
_entity_poly.entity_id
_entity_poly.type
_entity_poly.pdbx_seq_one_letter_code
_entity_poly.pdbx_strand_id
1 'polypeptide(L)'
;GTTARSMPQFGLLFIITILPMNLLSGGQTPLESQPDWLQHIMWFVPSTHFVSFAQAILYRGAGLDIVWPNFLAVSVVGLSLLTLSALAFRRSIAA
;
A
#
# COMPACT_ATOMS: atom_id res chain seq x y z
N GLY A 1 12.37 1.02 -15.90
CA GLY A 1 13.46 1.99 -15.68
C GLY A 1 13.14 3.32 -16.33
N THR A 2 12.21 4.08 -15.77
CA THR A 2 11.73 5.35 -16.36
C THR A 2 12.48 6.58 -15.83
N THR A 3 13.46 6.43 -14.93
CA THR A 3 14.36 7.53 -14.51
C THR A 3 15.74 7.06 -14.06
N ALA A 4 15.83 5.93 -13.35
CA ALA A 4 17.12 5.32 -12.98
C ALA A 4 17.72 4.55 -14.17
N ARG A 5 18.96 4.89 -14.56
CA ARG A 5 19.69 4.26 -15.66
C ARG A 5 20.54 3.05 -15.21
N SER A 6 20.69 2.83 -13.91
CA SER A 6 21.43 1.69 -13.34
C SER A 6 20.85 1.22 -12.00
N MET A 7 21.13 -0.03 -11.62
CA MET A 7 20.67 -0.63 -10.36
C MET A 7 21.19 0.12 -9.11
N PRO A 8 22.47 0.56 -9.04
CA PRO A 8 22.94 1.39 -7.93
C PRO A 8 22.25 2.75 -7.86
N GLN A 9 21.99 3.40 -9.01
CA GLN A 9 21.29 4.69 -9.06
C GLN A 9 19.84 4.57 -8.58
N PHE A 10 19.17 3.46 -8.93
CA PHE A 10 17.84 3.17 -8.40
C PHE A 10 17.86 3.01 -6.88
N GLY A 11 18.84 2.29 -6.33
CA GLY A 11 19.00 2.14 -4.88
C GLY A 11 19.18 3.48 -4.15
N LEU A 12 20.00 4.38 -4.70
CA LEU A 12 20.20 5.72 -4.13
C LEU A 12 18.91 6.56 -4.17
N LEU A 13 18.20 6.57 -5.30
CA LEU A 13 16.91 7.27 -5.42
C LEU A 13 15.87 6.69 -4.45
N PHE A 14 15.85 5.37 -4.28
CA PHE A 14 14.98 4.70 -3.34
C PHE A 14 15.26 5.14 -1.90
N ILE A 15 16.53 5.21 -1.49
CA ILE A 15 16.93 5.63 -0.15
C ILE A 15 16.52 7.09 0.13
N ILE A 16 16.67 8.01 -0.82
CA ILE A 16 16.35 9.42 -0.57
C ILE A 16 14.85 9.73 -0.69
N THR A 17 14.07 8.88 -1.35
CA THR A 17 12.64 9.13 -1.58
C THR A 17 11.76 8.21 -0.74
N ILE A 18 11.92 6.89 -0.87
CA ILE A 18 10.99 5.92 -0.25
C ILE A 18 11.23 5.79 1.25
N LEU A 19 12.48 5.80 1.71
CA LEU A 19 12.81 5.64 3.14
C LEU A 19 12.24 6.78 4.01
N PRO A 20 12.44 8.07 3.68
CA PRO A 20 11.84 9.18 4.43
C PRO A 20 10.31 9.14 4.40
N MET A 21 9.72 8.81 3.25
CA MET A 21 8.26 8.67 3.15
C MET A 21 7.71 7.54 4.01
N ASN A 22 8.48 6.45 4.19
CA ASN A 22 8.07 5.36 5.07
C ASN A 22 8.13 5.78 6.55
N LEU A 23 9.18 6.50 6.96
CA LEU A 23 9.31 7.05 8.32
C LEU A 23 8.18 8.05 8.64
N LEU A 24 7.88 8.96 7.71
CA LEU A 24 6.86 10.00 7.87
C LEU A 24 5.42 9.52 7.63
N SER A 25 5.20 8.28 7.19
CA SER A 25 3.86 7.75 6.88
C SER A 25 2.93 7.53 8.09
N GLY A 26 3.37 7.84 9.32
CA GLY A 26 2.56 7.59 10.53
C GLY A 26 2.93 6.31 11.27
N GLY A 27 3.81 5.47 10.71
CA GLY A 27 4.12 4.13 11.24
C GLY A 27 5.15 4.13 12.36
N GLN A 28 6.26 4.83 12.15
CA GLN A 28 7.31 5.01 13.15
C GLN A 28 7.23 6.38 13.84
N THR A 29 6.67 7.39 13.18
CA THR A 29 6.44 8.74 13.72
C THR A 29 4.94 9.01 13.73
N PRO A 30 4.29 9.28 14.88
CA PRO A 30 2.87 9.55 14.93
C PRO A 30 2.51 10.74 14.03
N LEU A 31 1.49 10.59 13.18
CA LEU A 31 1.06 11.64 12.25
C LEU A 31 0.65 12.92 13.00
N GLU A 32 0.01 12.73 14.15
CA GLU A 32 -0.43 13.77 15.09
C GLU A 32 0.71 14.54 15.78
N SER A 33 1.94 14.01 15.75
CA SER A 33 3.13 14.71 16.26
C SER A 33 3.88 15.47 15.15
N GLN A 34 3.42 15.40 13.90
CA GLN A 34 4.04 16.12 12.79
C GLN A 34 3.56 17.58 12.73
N PRO A 35 4.38 18.51 12.23
CA PRO A 35 3.94 19.88 11.97
C PRO A 35 2.75 19.92 11.00
N ASP A 36 1.81 20.86 11.18
CA ASP A 36 0.57 20.93 10.39
C ASP A 36 0.80 20.95 8.88
N TRP A 37 1.82 21.67 8.41
CA TRP A 37 2.18 21.74 7.00
C TRP A 37 2.61 20.39 6.42
N LEU A 38 3.27 19.55 7.23
CA LEU A 38 3.74 18.23 6.83
C LEU A 38 2.58 17.23 6.80
N GLN A 39 1.64 17.33 7.76
CA GLN A 39 0.43 16.51 7.76
C GLN A 39 -0.37 16.70 6.47
N HIS A 40 -0.55 17.95 6.02
CA HIS A 40 -1.27 18.25 4.78
C HIS A 40 -0.60 17.61 3.55
N ILE A 41 0.74 17.56 3.52
CA ILE A 41 1.48 16.87 2.44
C ILE A 41 1.27 15.35 2.55
N MET A 42 1.37 14.80 3.76
CA MET A 42 1.26 13.35 3.99
C MET A 42 -0.12 12.78 3.66
N TRP A 43 -1.17 13.60 3.62
CA TRP A 43 -2.50 13.19 3.14
C TRP A 43 -2.52 12.80 1.65
N PHE A 44 -1.63 13.37 0.85
CA PHE A 44 -1.47 12.99 -0.57
C PHE A 44 -0.62 11.73 -0.74
N VAL A 45 0.00 11.25 0.33
CA VAL A 45 0.95 10.13 0.27
C VAL A 45 0.20 8.82 0.58
N PRO A 46 0.17 7.86 -0.36
CA PRO A 46 -0.60 6.63 -0.17
C PRO A 46 -0.06 5.73 0.95
N SER A 47 1.24 5.80 1.28
CA SER A 47 1.81 5.06 2.41
C SER A 47 1.17 5.47 3.74
N THR A 48 0.78 6.75 3.89
CA THR A 48 0.12 7.26 5.09
C THR A 48 -1.23 6.59 5.35
N HIS A 49 -2.03 6.45 4.30
CA HIS A 49 -3.34 5.78 4.37
C HIS A 49 -3.19 4.30 4.71
N PHE A 50 -2.22 3.61 4.08
CA PHE A 50 -1.94 2.22 4.36
C PHE A 50 -1.53 1.98 5.82
N VAL A 51 -0.63 2.81 6.35
CA VAL A 51 -0.10 2.65 7.70
C VAL A 51 -1.11 3.03 8.78
N SER A 52 -1.91 4.08 8.56
CA SER A 52 -3.04 4.44 9.42
C SER A 52 -4.04 3.28 9.52
N PHE A 53 -4.38 2.67 8.38
CA PHE A 53 -5.28 1.51 8.33
C PHE A 53 -4.67 0.30 9.04
N ALA A 54 -3.39 0.01 8.79
CA ALA A 54 -2.66 -1.06 9.47
C ALA A 54 -2.62 -0.85 10.99
N GLN A 55 -2.37 0.37 11.48
CA GLN A 55 -2.36 0.67 12.91
C GLN A 55 -3.75 0.58 13.55
N ALA A 56 -4.81 0.98 12.83
CA ALA A 56 -6.19 0.80 13.28
C ALA A 56 -6.52 -0.68 13.48
N ILE A 57 -6.07 -1.55 12.58
CA ILE A 57 -6.24 -3.01 12.66
C ILE A 57 -5.38 -3.61 13.78
N LEU A 58 -4.09 -3.26 13.84
CA LEU A 58 -3.10 -3.95 14.66
C LEU A 58 -3.08 -3.48 16.13
N TYR A 59 -3.35 -2.19 16.38
CA TYR A 59 -3.16 -1.57 17.71
C TYR A 59 -4.44 -1.05 18.36
N ARG A 60 -5.46 -0.61 17.59
CA ARG A 60 -6.73 -0.09 18.17
C ARG A 60 -7.73 -1.19 18.52
N GLY A 61 -7.38 -2.47 18.34
CA GLY A 61 -8.29 -3.57 18.63
C GLY A 61 -9.55 -3.54 17.75
N ALA A 62 -9.45 -2.98 16.54
CA ALA A 62 -10.49 -3.12 15.53
C ALA A 62 -10.58 -4.60 15.14
N GLY A 63 -11.39 -5.35 15.88
CA GLY A 63 -11.62 -6.77 15.64
C GLY A 63 -12.13 -7.04 14.23
N LEU A 64 -12.31 -8.32 13.90
CA LEU A 64 -12.85 -8.75 12.60
C LEU A 64 -14.10 -7.97 12.17
N ASP A 65 -14.90 -7.46 13.11
CA ASP A 65 -16.11 -6.67 12.91
C ASP A 65 -15.92 -5.39 12.07
N ILE A 66 -14.75 -4.76 12.11
CA ILE A 66 -14.47 -3.52 11.36
C ILE A 66 -13.72 -3.81 10.04
N VAL A 67 -12.89 -4.86 10.04
CA VAL A 67 -11.93 -5.12 8.96
C VAL A 67 -12.45 -6.13 7.93
N TRP A 68 -13.42 -6.97 8.29
CA TRP A 68 -14.01 -7.96 7.39
C TRP A 68 -14.51 -7.39 6.04
N PRO A 69 -15.05 -6.16 5.92
CA PRO A 69 -15.49 -5.65 4.63
C PRO A 69 -14.32 -5.41 3.68
N ASN A 70 -13.17 -4.97 4.22
CA ASN A 70 -11.95 -4.75 3.44
C ASN A 70 -11.32 -6.07 3.00
N PHE A 71 -11.26 -7.06 3.90
CA PHE A 71 -10.82 -8.42 3.54
C PHE A 71 -11.71 -9.06 2.48
N LEU A 72 -13.03 -8.88 2.59
CA LEU A 72 -14.00 -9.37 1.61
C LEU A 72 -13.80 -8.69 0.25
N ALA A 73 -13.63 -7.36 0.23
CA ALA A 73 -13.37 -6.61 -0.99
C ALA A 73 -12.11 -7.10 -1.72
N VAL A 74 -11.00 -7.25 -1.00
CA VAL A 74 -9.74 -7.75 -1.57
C VAL A 74 -9.88 -9.18 -2.07
N SER A 75 -10.60 -10.04 -1.33
CA SER A 75 -10.85 -11.42 -1.72
C SER A 75 -11.69 -11.52 -3.00
N VAL A 76 -12.72 -10.67 -3.15
CA VAL A 76 -13.56 -10.61 -4.35
C VAL A 76 -12.74 -10.16 -5.57
N VAL A 77 -11.91 -9.13 -5.42
CA VAL A 77 -11.01 -8.67 -6.49
C VAL A 77 -10.00 -9.75 -6.87
N GLY A 78 -9.38 -10.40 -5.88
CA GLY A 78 -8.44 -11.49 -6.12
C GLY A 78 -9.09 -12.67 -6.85
N LEU A 79 -10.27 -13.11 -6.41
CA LEU A 79 -11.01 -14.22 -7.01
C LEU A 79 -11.51 -13.91 -8.42
N SER A 80 -12.01 -12.70 -8.67
CA SER A 80 -12.44 -12.28 -10.00
C SER A 80 -11.29 -12.25 -11.00
N LEU A 81 -10.14 -11.69 -10.62
CA LEU A 81 -8.95 -11.70 -11.48
C LEU A 81 -8.42 -13.12 -11.71
N LEU A 82 -8.37 -13.96 -10.68
CA LEU A 82 -7.96 -15.36 -10.81
C LEU A 82 -8.88 -16.16 -11.72
N THR A 83 -10.19 -16.01 -11.57
CA THR A 83 -11.17 -16.70 -12.40
C THR A 83 -11.09 -16.23 -13.85
N LEU A 84 -11.00 -14.92 -14.09
CA LEU A 84 -10.80 -14.36 -15.43
C LEU A 84 -9.51 -14.87 -16.08
N SER A 85 -8.39 -14.89 -15.36
CA SER A 85 -7.14 -15.47 -15.84
C SER A 85 -7.26 -16.96 -16.14
N ALA A 86 -7.91 -17.75 -15.26
CA ALA A 86 -8.11 -19.18 -15.48
C ALA A 86 -9.00 -19.47 -16.70
N LEU A 87 -10.04 -18.66 -16.92
CA LEU A 87 -10.92 -18.74 -18.09
C LEU A 87 -10.19 -18.35 -19.37
N ALA A 88 -9.39 -17.27 -19.33
CA ALA A 88 -8.56 -16.85 -20.45
C ALA A 88 -7.53 -17.91 -20.83
N PHE A 89 -6.89 -18.54 -19.83
CA PHE A 89 -5.92 -19.61 -20.03
C PHE A 89 -6.53 -20.88 -20.63
N ARG A 90 -7.73 -21.28 -20.18
CA ARG A 90 -8.48 -22.39 -20.78
C ARG A 90 -8.85 -22.10 -22.24
N ARG A 91 -9.24 -20.86 -22.54
CA ARG A 91 -9.54 -20.43 -23.92
C ARG A 91 -8.31 -20.43 -24.82
N SER A 92 -7.13 -20.06 -24.32
CA SER A 92 -5.90 -20.07 -25.13
C SER A 92 -5.34 -21.47 -25.38
N ILE A 93 -5.63 -22.44 -24.52
CA ILE A 93 -5.20 -23.85 -24.71
C ILE A 93 -6.18 -24.63 -25.59
N ALA A 94 -7.46 -24.24 -25.61
CA ALA A 94 -8.49 -24.87 -26.45
C ALA A 94 -8.56 -24.31 -27.89
N ALA A 95 -7.76 -23.29 -28.20
CA ALA A 95 -7.57 -22.72 -29.55
C ALA A 95 -6.28 -23.26 -30.17
#